data_AF-A0A0S9PV22-F1
#
_entry.id   AF-A0A0S9PV22-F1
#
_cell.length_a   1.000
_cell.length_b   1.000
_cell.length_c   1.000
_cell.angle_alpha   90.00
_cell.angle_beta   90.00
_cell.angle_gamma   90.00
#
_symmetry.space_group_name_H-M   'P 1'
#
loop_
_entity.id
_entity.type
_entity.pdbx_description
1 polymer ?
#
loop_
_entity_poly.entity_id
_entity_poly.type
_entity_poly.pdbx_seq_one_letter_code
_entity_poly.pdbx_strand_id
1 'polypeptide(L)' 'MTISWPLSRQQVLDDSGRPLLVPRVFFFLGGTTTPLTVYKDAALKTPWTQPVKADGFGRFPRVYLPDGLYRE' A
#
# COMPACT_ATOMS: atom_id res chain seq x y z
N MET A 1 -3.23 16.66 -5.78
CA MET A 1 -3.39 15.63 -6.84
C MET A 1 -3.31 14.25 -6.17
N THR A 2 -3.73 13.14 -6.81
CA THR A 2 -3.65 11.80 -6.19
C THR A 2 -2.76 10.88 -6.99
N ILE A 3 -2.04 10.00 -6.29
CA ILE A 3 -1.18 8.98 -6.88
C ILE A 3 -1.78 7.62 -6.52
N SER A 4 -1.92 6.73 -7.51
CA SER A 4 -2.21 5.32 -7.25
C SER A 4 -0.90 4.60 -6.93
N TRP A 5 -0.83 3.89 -5.81
CA TRP A 5 0.37 3.12 -5.46
C TRP A 5 0.69 2.08 -6.53
N PRO A 6 1.93 1.94 -7.03
CA PRO A 6 2.27 1.03 -8.13
C PRO A 6 1.94 -0.45 -7.87
N LEU A 7 2.08 -0.91 -6.62
CA LEU A 7 1.74 -2.30 -6.24
C LEU A 7 0.25 -2.50 -5.91
N SER A 8 -0.59 -1.47 -6.10
CA SER A 8 -2.05 -1.63 -5.97
C SER A 8 -2.56 -2.75 -6.87
N ARG A 9 -3.31 -3.69 -6.28
CA ARG A 9 -3.89 -4.85 -6.98
C ARG A 9 -2.84 -5.82 -7.56
N GLN A 10 -1.56 -5.66 -7.23
CA GLN A 10 -0.52 -6.62 -7.56
C GLN A 10 -0.52 -7.77 -6.56
N GLN A 11 -0.16 -8.95 -7.06
CA GLN A 11 0.06 -10.13 -6.25
C GLN A 11 1.56 -10.27 -5.97
N VAL A 12 1.92 -10.44 -4.72
CA VAL A 12 3.31 -10.69 -4.32
C VAL A 12 3.53 -12.19 -4.25
N LEU A 13 4.60 -12.66 -4.89
CA LEU A 13 5.03 -14.06 -4.87
C LEU A 13 6.30 -14.20 -4.04
N ASP A 14 6.51 -15.38 -3.46
CA ASP A 14 7.77 -15.78 -2.85
C ASP A 14 8.79 -16.27 -3.90
N ASP A 15 10.00 -16.60 -3.47
CA ASP A 15 11.09 -17.08 -4.34
C ASP A 15 10.75 -18.40 -5.07
N SER A 16 9.75 -19.14 -4.60
CA SER A 16 9.24 -20.36 -5.23
C SER A 16 8.08 -20.09 -6.20
N GLY A 17 7.70 -18.83 -6.43
CA GLY A 17 6.59 -18.44 -7.29
C GLY A 17 5.21 -18.65 -6.67
N ARG A 18 5.12 -18.94 -5.36
CA ARG A 18 3.85 -19.08 -4.66
C ARG A 18 3.40 -17.75 -4.10
N PRO A 19 2.09 -17.49 -3.95
CA PRO A 19 1.61 -16.27 -3.32
C PRO A 19 2.17 -16.13 -1.90
N LEU A 20 2.80 -15.00 -1.62
CA LEU A 20 3.26 -14.68 -0.28
C LEU A 20 2.02 -14.53 0.63
N LEU A 21 2.01 -15.26 1.74
CA LEU A 21 0.83 -15.28 2.61
C LEU A 21 0.76 -13.98 3.45
N VAL A 22 -0.37 -13.28 3.34
CA VAL A 22 -0.72 -12.08 4.13
C VAL A 22 0.36 -10.99 4.25
N PRO A 23 1.04 -10.58 3.16
CA PRO A 23 2.02 -9.50 3.19
C PRO A 23 1.39 -8.19 3.64
N ARG A 24 2.23 -7.32 4.19
CA ARG A 24 1.84 -6.05 4.79
C ARG A 24 2.82 -4.97 4.39
N VAL A 25 2.33 -3.75 4.25
CA VAL A 25 3.14 -2.58 3.88
C VAL A 25 2.83 -1.42 4.81
N PHE A 26 3.87 -0.68 5.20
CA PHE A 26 3.77 0.55 5.99
C PHE A 26 4.12 1.73 5.10
N PHE A 27 3.37 2.82 5.16
CA PHE A 27 3.68 4.02 4.38
C PHE A 27 4.19 5.13 5.28
N PHE A 28 5.25 5.80 4.85
CA PHE A 28 5.88 6.92 5.54
C PHE A 28 6.06 8.11 4.60
N LEU A 29 6.18 9.32 5.17
CA LEU A 29 6.63 10.48 4.42
C LEU A 29 8.08 10.25 3.93
N GLY A 30 8.36 10.65 2.69
CA GLY A 30 9.63 10.39 2.01
C GLY A 30 10.86 10.78 2.85
N GLY A 31 11.82 9.86 2.98
CA GLY A 31 13.04 10.07 3.76
C GLY A 31 12.88 10.08 5.29
N THR A 32 11.68 9.83 5.81
CA THR A 32 11.39 9.88 7.26
C THR A 32 10.77 8.59 7.77
N THR A 33 10.56 8.47 9.08
CA THR A 33 9.76 7.40 9.73
C THR A 33 8.37 7.89 10.17
N THR A 34 7.97 9.09 9.74
CA THR A 34 6.64 9.64 10.06
C THR A 34 5.58 8.91 9.23
N PRO A 35 4.56 8.28 9.85
CA PRO A 35 3.51 7.58 9.11
C PRO A 35 2.76 8.49 8.14
N LEU A 36 2.53 8.00 6.92
CA LEU A 36 1.76 8.68 5.88
C LEU A 36 0.35 8.09 5.80
N THR A 37 -0.68 8.92 5.94
CA THR A 37 -2.05 8.46 5.71
C THR A 37 -2.26 8.12 4.24
N VAL A 38 -2.74 6.91 3.97
CA VAL A 38 -3.11 6.42 2.63
C VAL A 38 -4.59 6.03 2.61
N TYR A 39 -5.19 5.99 1.42
CA TYR A 39 -6.64 6.01 1.26
C TYR A 39 -7.18 4.89 0.38
N LYS A 40 -8.45 4.55 0.61
CA LYS A 40 -9.22 3.56 -0.16
C LYS A 40 -9.79 4.13 -1.45
N ASP A 41 -9.93 5.46 -1.53
CA ASP A 41 -10.53 6.17 -2.65
C ASP A 41 -9.61 7.28 -3.18
N ALA A 42 -9.77 7.59 -4.47
CA ALA A 42 -8.99 8.60 -5.17
C ALA A 42 -9.27 10.04 -4.69
N ALA A 43 -10.40 10.24 -3.98
CA ALA A 43 -10.76 11.53 -3.40
C ALA A 43 -10.09 11.77 -2.03
N LEU A 44 -9.27 10.83 -1.56
CA LEU A 44 -8.52 10.90 -0.30
C LEU A 44 -9.43 11.10 0.92
N LYS A 45 -10.60 10.44 0.95
CA LYS A 45 -11.57 10.59 2.04
C LYS A 45 -11.52 9.47 3.07
N THR A 46 -11.39 8.22 2.61
CA THR A 46 -11.47 7.05 3.47
C THR A 46 -10.07 6.51 3.73
N PRO A 47 -9.49 6.72 4.93
CA PRO A 47 -8.15 6.24 5.22
C PRO A 47 -8.12 4.72 5.39
N TRP A 48 -6.98 4.12 5.04
CA TRP A 48 -6.62 2.78 5.49
C TRP A 48 -6.05 2.82 6.90
N THR A 49 -6.24 1.74 7.65
CA THR A 49 -5.46 1.48 8.86
C THR A 49 -4.09 0.92 8.46
N GLN A 50 -3.03 1.39 9.13
CA GLN A 50 -1.67 0.91 8.90
C GLN A 50 -1.28 -0.20 9.89
N PRO A 51 -0.54 -1.24 9.44
CA PRO A 51 -0.11 -1.47 8.04
C PRO A 51 -1.26 -1.93 7.14
N VAL A 52 -1.18 -1.58 5.85
CA VAL A 52 -2.11 -2.10 4.84
C VAL A 52 -1.78 -3.57 4.59
N LYS A 53 -2.78 -4.43 4.72
CA LYS A 53 -2.63 -5.89 4.53
C LYS A 53 -3.14 -6.30 3.16
N ALA A 54 -2.42 -7.23 2.53
CA ALA A 54 -2.92 -7.97 1.39
C ALA A 54 -4.00 -8.98 1.81
N ASP A 55 -4.72 -9.50 0.82
CA ASP A 55 -5.65 -10.60 1.01
C ASP A 55 -4.94 -11.96 1.23
N GLY A 56 -5.74 -13.02 1.40
CA GLY A 56 -5.23 -14.38 1.61
C GLY A 56 -4.44 -14.97 0.43
N PHE A 57 -4.43 -14.29 -0.73
CA PHE A 57 -3.68 -14.67 -1.92
C PHE A 57 -2.49 -13.75 -2.18
N GLY A 58 -2.06 -12.96 -1.19
CA GLY A 58 -0.90 -12.09 -1.35
C GLY A 58 -1.15 -10.89 -2.25
N ARG A 59 -2.41 -10.55 -2.53
CA ARG A 59 -2.76 -9.41 -3.38
C ARG A 59 -3.07 -8.18 -2.55
N PHE A 60 -2.37 -7.09 -2.82
CA PHE A 60 -2.65 -5.82 -2.16
C PHE A 60 -3.97 -5.19 -2.67
N PRO A 61 -4.73 -4.51 -1.80
CA PRO A 61 -5.88 -3.74 -2.23
C PRO A 61 -5.44 -2.56 -3.11
N ARG A 62 -6.41 -1.82 -3.65
CA ARG A 62 -6.11 -0.53 -4.25
C ARG A 62 -5.78 0.49 -3.15
N VAL A 63 -4.67 1.19 -3.29
CA VAL A 63 -4.19 2.19 -2.34
C VAL A 63 -3.92 3.50 -3.09
N TYR A 64 -4.46 4.59 -2.55
CA TYR A 64 -4.25 5.94 -3.05
C TYR A 64 -3.42 6.73 -2.05
N LEU A 65 -2.43 7.46 -2.55
CA LEU A 65 -1.59 8.36 -1.77
C LEU A 65 -1.93 9.83 -2.13
N PRO A 66 -1.78 10.76 -1.17
CA PRO A 66 -1.64 12.17 -1.52
C PRO A 66 -0.38 12.37 -2.35
N ASP A 67 -0.29 13.50 -3.03
CA ASP A 67 0.92 13.82 -3.77
C ASP A 67 2.12 14.12 -2.87
N GLY A 68 3.31 13.83 -3.39
CA GLY A 68 4.58 13.99 -2.69
C GLY A 68 5.44 12.73 -2.70
N LEU A 69 6.59 12.82 -2.03
CA LEU A 69 7.50 11.70 -1.84
C LEU A 69 7.01 10.83 -0.67
N TYR A 70 7.08 9.52 -0.87
CA TYR A 70 6.74 8.52 0.13
C TYR A 70 7.79 7.42 0.21
N ARG A 71 7.72 6.62 1.26
CA ARG A 71 8.46 5.36 1.41
C ARG A 71 7.49 4.27 1.87
N GLU A 72 7.50 3.13 1.20
CA GLU A 72 6.76 1.91 1.58
C GLU A 72 7.62 0.80 2.21
#